data_AF-A0A3A4WJQ9-F1
#
_entry.id   AF-A0A3A4WJQ9-F1
#
_cell.length_a   1.000
_cell.length_b   1.000
_cell.length_c   1.000
_cell.angle_alpha   90.00
_cell.angle_beta   90.00
_cell.angle_gamma   90.00
#
_symmetry.space_group_name_H-M   'P 1'
#
loop_
_entity.id
_entity.type
_entity.pdbx_description
1 polymer ?
#
loop_
_entity_poly.entity_id
_entity_poly.type
_entity_poly.pdbx_seq_one_letter_code
_entity_poly.pdbx_strand_id
1 'polypeptide(L)' 'MREPEVDVLLEKVDSKFTLVIAAAKRARQINDYFNAMRHQQLIQAPGPQVETASNKPLSIALKEIADGKCVYERLADGIK' A
#
# COMPACT_ATOMS: atom_id res chain seq x y z
N MET A 1 15.14 7.66 -6.56
CA MET A 1 13.93 7.86 -5.75
C MET A 1 14.29 7.57 -4.30
N ARG A 2 14.21 8.56 -3.40
CA ARG A 2 14.38 8.29 -1.96
C ARG A 2 13.08 7.69 -1.44
N GLU A 3 13.19 6.62 -0.67
CA GLU A 3 12.06 6.06 0.07
C GLU A 3 11.58 7.10 1.08
N PRO A 4 10.26 7.20 1.34
CA PRO A 4 9.74 8.13 2.34
C PRO A 4 10.41 7.87 3.69
N GLU A 5 10.67 8.95 4.44
CA GLU A 5 11.24 8.82 5.78
C GLU A 5 10.31 7.98 6.67
N VAL A 6 10.91 7.06 7.41
CA VAL A 6 10.16 6.11 8.25
C VAL A 6 9.31 6.84 9.28
N ASP A 7 9.78 7.97 9.79
CA ASP A 7 9.05 8.76 10.79
C ASP A 7 7.70 9.25 10.25
N VAL A 8 7.65 9.75 9.01
CA VAL A 8 6.42 10.17 8.34
C VAL A 8 5.42 9.02 8.19
N LEU A 9 5.93 7.81 7.93
CA LEU A 9 5.08 6.63 7.81
C LEU A 9 4.51 6.18 9.15
N LEU A 10 5.30 6.31 10.23
CA LEU A 10 4.87 5.93 11.57
C LEU A 10 3.81 6.89 12.14
N GLU A 11 3.75 8.13 11.68
CA GLU A 11 2.63 9.04 12.00
C GLU A 11 1.30 8.60 11.39
N LYS A 12 1.30 7.71 10.39
CA LYS A 12 0.09 7.23 9.69
C LYS A 12 -0.48 5.95 10.26
N VAL A 13 0.23 5.29 11.17
CA VAL A 13 -0.16 4.00 11.74
C VAL A 13 0.08 3.96 13.25
N ASP A 14 -0.53 3.00 13.92
CA ASP A 14 -0.40 2.82 15.37
C ASP A 14 0.87 2.06 15.79
N SER A 15 1.45 1.24 14.89
CA SER A 15 2.66 0.46 15.19
C SER A 15 3.50 0.15 13.96
N LYS A 16 4.80 -0.12 14.18
CA LYS A 16 5.72 -0.59 13.13
C LYS A 16 5.23 -1.87 12.45
N PHE A 17 4.61 -2.78 13.20
CA PHE A 17 4.06 -4.01 12.66
C PHE A 17 2.85 -3.74 11.77
N THR A 18 1.98 -2.81 12.16
CA THR A 18 0.87 -2.34 11.35
C THR A 18 1.36 -1.75 10.04
N LEU A 19 2.42 -0.93 10.07
CA LEU A 19 3.03 -0.37 8.85
C LEU A 19 3.45 -1.47 7.89
N VAL A 20 4.18 -2.48 8.38
CA VAL A 20 4.66 -3.60 7.56
C VAL A 20 3.49 -4.36 6.94
N ILE A 21 2.47 -4.69 7.73
CA ILE A 21 1.31 -5.44 7.25
C ILE A 21 0.50 -4.61 6.24
N ALA A 22 0.24 -3.33 6.52
CA ALA A 22 -0.50 -2.44 5.64
C ALA A 22 0.23 -2.24 4.32
N ALA A 23 1.53 -1.93 4.35
CA ALA A 23 2.36 -1.78 3.17
C ALA A 23 2.43 -3.08 2.35
N ALA A 24 2.60 -4.24 3.00
CA ALA A 24 2.67 -5.53 2.32
C ALA A 24 1.33 -5.90 1.64
N LYS A 25 0.20 -5.70 2.33
CA LYS A 25 -1.14 -5.93 1.76
C LYS A 25 -1.38 -5.03 0.56
N ARG A 26 -1.07 -3.74 0.68
CA ARG A 26 -1.26 -2.78 -0.41
C ARG A 26 -0.33 -3.06 -1.60
N ALA A 27 0.92 -3.42 -1.33
CA ALA A 27 1.86 -3.83 -2.37
C ALA A 27 1.37 -5.04 -3.17
N ARG A 28 0.70 -6.01 -2.53
CA ARG A 28 0.08 -7.15 -3.24
C ARG A 28 -1.03 -6.69 -4.17
N GLN A 29 -1.94 -5.83 -3.73
CA GLN A 29 -2.99 -5.27 -4.59
C GLN A 29 -2.43 -4.56 -5.83
N ILE A 30 -1.38 -3.77 -5.65
CA ILE A 30 -0.70 -3.07 -6.74
C ILE A 30 -0.03 -4.06 -7.70
N ASN A 31 0.61 -5.10 -7.17
CA ASN A 31 1.22 -6.15 -7.97
C ASN A 31 0.16 -6.93 -8.77
N ASP A 32 -0.96 -7.27 -8.15
CA ASP A 32 -2.07 -7.97 -8.80
C ASP A 32 -2.67 -7.09 -9.91
N TYR A 33 -2.83 -5.79 -9.67
CA TYR A 33 -3.23 -4.82 -10.70
C TYR A 33 -2.28 -4.82 -11.91
N PHE A 34 -0.96 -4.75 -11.67
CA PHE A 34 0.01 -4.79 -12.77
C PHE A 34 0.00 -6.12 -13.52
N ASN A 35 -0.16 -7.25 -12.83
CA ASN A 35 -0.28 -8.56 -13.48
C ASN A 35 -1.56 -8.66 -14.31
N ALA A 36 -2.69 -8.21 -13.78
CA ALA A 36 -3.96 -8.21 -14.52
C ALA A 36 -3.88 -7.33 -15.78
N MET A 37 -3.26 -6.15 -15.70
CA MET A 37 -3.00 -5.28 -16.85
C MET A 37 -2.13 -5.99 -17.91
N ARG A 38 -1.07 -6.68 -17.50
CA ARG A 38 -0.19 -7.43 -18.40
C ARG A 38 -0.88 -8.60 -19.09
N HIS A 39 -1.83 -9.25 -18.41
CA HIS A 39 -2.58 -10.39 -18.91
C HIS A 39 -3.96 -10.03 -19.49
N GLN A 40 -4.28 -8.73 -19.57
CA GLN A 40 -5.59 -8.22 -19.98
C GLN A 40 -6.77 -8.87 -19.23
N GLN A 41 -6.58 -9.13 -17.93
CA GLN A 41 -7.59 -9.72 -17.06
C GLN A 41 -8.40 -8.64 -16.37
N LEU A 42 -9.69 -8.91 -16.13
CA LEU A 42 -10.55 -8.10 -15.29
C LEU A 42 -10.06 -8.20 -13.83
N ILE A 43 -9.85 -7.05 -13.20
CA ILE A 43 -9.48 -6.97 -11.79
C ILE A 43 -10.28 -5.86 -11.11
N GLN A 44 -10.62 -6.09 -9.84
CA GLN A 44 -11.35 -5.12 -9.01
C GLN A 44 -10.44 -4.31 -8.08
N ALA A 45 -9.15 -4.65 -8.02
CA ALA A 45 -8.18 -3.95 -7.18
C ALA A 45 -7.84 -2.58 -7.78
N PRO A 46 -7.87 -1.49 -6.98
CA PRO A 46 -7.47 -0.19 -7.46
C PRO A 46 -5.97 -0.17 -7.74
N GLY A 47 -5.58 0.35 -8.90
CA GLY A 47 -4.19 0.56 -9.28
C GLY A 47 -3.48 1.60 -8.39
N PRO A 48 -2.24 1.96 -8.72
CA PRO A 48 -1.51 3.02 -8.03
C PRO A 48 -2.33 4.32 -7.91
N GLN A 49 -2.39 4.88 -6.72
CA GLN A 49 -3.13 6.11 -6.37
C GLN A 49 -2.22 7.35 -6.27
N VAL A 50 -0.93 7.16 -6.56
CA VAL A 50 0.08 8.23 -6.56
C VAL A 50 0.88 8.16 -7.85
N GLU A 51 1.27 9.32 -8.36
CA GLU A 51 2.25 9.41 -9.43
C GLU A 51 3.64 9.09 -8.89
N THR A 52 4.32 8.15 -9.54
CA THR A 52 5.59 7.62 -9.09
C THR A 52 6.40 7.10 -10.26
N ALA A 53 7.70 7.42 -10.27
CA ALA A 53 8.63 6.88 -11.23
C ALA A 53 9.04 5.42 -10.92
N SER A 54 8.69 4.90 -9.74
CA SER A 54 8.97 3.52 -9.37
C SER A 54 7.86 2.58 -9.85
N ASN A 55 8.26 1.47 -10.45
CA ASN A 55 7.41 0.33 -10.80
C ASN A 55 7.36 -0.76 -9.71
N LYS A 56 8.10 -0.58 -8.60
CA LYS A 56 8.17 -1.57 -7.52
C LYS A 56 6.93 -1.44 -6.62
N PRO A 57 6.07 -2.46 -6.50
CA PRO A 57 4.79 -2.35 -5.79
C PRO A 57 4.92 -1.87 -4.34
N LEU A 58 5.96 -2.31 -3.62
CA LEU A 58 6.20 -1.89 -2.24
C LEU A 58 6.56 -0.40 -2.13
N SER A 59 7.41 0.11 -3.02
CA SER A 59 7.79 1.53 -3.02
C SER A 59 6.57 2.43 -3.31
N ILE A 60 5.67 1.98 -4.19
CA ILE A 60 4.41 2.67 -4.47
C ILE A 60 3.52 2.65 -3.23
N ALA A 61 3.34 1.48 -2.60
CA ALA A 61 2.52 1.35 -1.38
C ALA A 61 3.01 2.25 -0.23
N LEU A 62 4.32 2.31 0.03
CA LEU A 62 4.87 3.19 1.05
C LEU A 62 4.63 4.67 0.73
N LYS A 63 4.72 5.05 -0.55
CA LYS A 63 4.42 6.43 -0.97
C LYS A 63 2.94 6.77 -0.82
N GLU A 64 2.03 5.86 -1.15
CA GLU A 64 0.60 6.05 -0.94
C GLU A 64 0.24 6.20 0.54
N ILE A 65 0.90 5.46 1.43
CA ILE A 65 0.74 5.62 2.88
C ILE A 65 1.27 6.99 3.32
N ALA A 66 2.46 7.38 2.89
CA ALA A 66 3.05 8.69 3.22
C ALA A 66 2.15 9.86 2.77
N ASP A 67 1.59 9.77 1.56
CA ASP A 67 0.71 10.79 0.96
C ASP A 67 -0.75 10.68 1.47
N GLY A 68 -1.03 9.77 2.42
CA GLY A 68 -2.36 9.61 3.04
C GLY A 68 -3.44 9.04 2.11
N LYS A 69 -3.04 8.43 0.99
CA LYS A 69 -3.95 7.81 0.00
C LYS A 69 -4.36 6.40 0.38
N CYS A 70 -3.62 5.76 1.29
CA CYS A 70 -3.93 4.45 1.83
C CYS A 70 -4.20 4.56 3.34
N VAL A 71 -5.40 4.18 3.76
CA VAL A 71 -5.81 4.16 5.17
C VAL A 71 -5.86 2.72 5.65
N TYR A 72 -5.33 2.47 6.86
CA TYR A 72 -5.50 1.19 7.54
C TYR A 72 -6.65 1.30 8.54
N GLU A 73 -7.55 0.32 8.50
CA GLU A 73 -8.58 0.14 9.51
C GLU A 73 -8.25 -1.10 10.34
N ARG A 74 -8.15 -0.94 11.66
CA ARG A 74 -8.12 -2.06 12.59
C ARG A 74 -9.57 -2.49 12.82
N LEU A 75 -9.94 -3.63 12.25
CA LEU A 75 -11.16 -4.32 12.65
C LEU A 75 -11.00 -4.69 14.12
N ALA A 76 -11.83 -4.09 14.98
CA ALA A 76 -11.77 -4.30 16.42
C ALA A 76 -11.93 -5.80 16.77
N ASP A 77 -11.28 -6.19 17.86
CA ASP A 77 -11.16 -7.57 18.34
C ASP A 77 -12.47 -8.37 18.29
N GLY A 78 -12.42 -9.50 17.57
CA GLY A 78 -13.27 -10.67 17.82
C GLY A 78 -14.70 -10.60 17.28
N ILE A 79 -15.00 -11.52 16.35
CA ILE A 79 -16.32 -12.14 16.32
C ILE A 79 -16.53 -12.75 17.72
N LYS A 80 -17.49 -12.20 18.47
CA LYS A 80 -17.92 -12.76 19.74
C LYS A 80 -18.83 -13.96 19.50
#